data_AF-A0ABD0BZ89-F1
#
_entry.id   AF-A0ABD0BZ89-F1
#
_cell.length_a   1.000
_cell.length_b   1.000
_cell.length_c   1.000
_cell.angle_alpha   90.00
_cell.angle_beta   90.00
_cell.angle_gamma   90.00
#
_symmetry.space_group_name_H-M   'P 1'
#
loop_
_entity.id
_entity.type
_entity.pdbx_description
1 polymer ?
#
loop_
_entity_poly.entity_id
_entity_poly.type
_entity_poly.pdbx_seq_one_letter_code
_entity_poly.pdbx_strand_id
1 'polypeptide(L)' 'MTQLKKQEKSVLVGIDDIKISDDIRAFASEYQILIGNEFDISLLMAGMPADIAEVQNDHAISFLLRSNRIQL' A
#
# COMPACT_ATOMS: atom_id res chain seq x y z
N MET A 1 0.64 7.62 -14.31
CA MET A 1 0.53 8.54 -13.14
C MET A 1 0.70 10.02 -13.47
N THR A 2 1.63 10.43 -14.35
CA THR A 2 1.86 11.87 -14.67
C THR A 2 0.64 12.63 -15.18
N GLN A 3 -0.23 11.99 -15.98
CA GLN A 3 -1.48 12.61 -16.43
C GLN A 3 -2.47 12.83 -15.28
N LEU A 4 -2.56 11.90 -14.32
CA LEU A 4 -3.43 12.04 -13.15
C LEU A 4 -2.94 13.17 -12.23
N LYS A 5 -1.61 13.27 -12.03
CA LYS A 5 -1.00 14.38 -11.27
C LYS A 5 -1.28 15.74 -11.93
N LYS A 6 -1.17 15.84 -13.26
CA LYS A 6 -1.55 17.07 -14.01
C LYS A 6 -3.03 17.42 -13.90
N GLN A 7 -3.88 16.43 -13.64
CA GLN A 7 -5.32 16.60 -13.45
C GLN A 7 -5.70 16.77 -11.98
N GLU A 8 -4.72 16.86 -11.06
CA GLU A 8 -4.93 16.98 -9.61
C GLU A 8 -5.85 15.87 -9.05
N LYS A 9 -5.73 14.67 -9.61
CA LYS A 9 -6.52 13.51 -9.18
C LYS A 9 -5.75 12.67 -8.16
N SER A 10 -6.40 12.42 -7.04
CA SER A 10 -5.98 11.44 -6.03
C SER A 10 -6.35 10.03 -6.47
N VAL A 11 -5.53 9.05 -6.08
CA VAL A 11 -5.78 7.62 -6.36
C VAL A 11 -5.89 6.86 -5.04
N LEU A 12 -6.96 6.08 -4.87
CA LEU A 12 -7.09 5.12 -3.79
C LEU A 12 -6.94 3.71 -4.35
N VAL A 13 -5.96 2.96 -3.84
CA VAL A 13 -5.78 1.54 -4.13
C VAL A 13 -6.42 0.73 -3.02
N GLY A 14 -7.35 -0.16 -3.38
CA GLY A 14 -7.95 -1.12 -2.45
C GLY A 14 -7.39 -2.52 -2.70
N ILE A 15 -6.93 -3.20 -1.65
CA ILE A 15 -6.54 -4.62 -1.69
C ILE A 15 -7.41 -5.36 -0.68
N ASP A 16 -8.24 -6.26 -1.20
CA ASP A 16 -9.00 -7.20 -0.37
C ASP A 16 -8.22 -8.50 -0.17
N ASP A 17 -8.40 -9.14 0.99
CA ASP A 17 -7.72 -10.38 1.40
C ASP A 17 -6.19 -10.38 1.14
N ILE A 18 -5.48 -9.37 1.66
CA ILE A 18 -4.02 -9.27 1.49
C ILE A 18 -3.30 -10.47 2.11
N LYS A 19 -2.40 -11.07 1.33
CA LYS A 19 -1.50 -12.15 1.76
C LYS A 19 -0.09 -11.86 1.27
N ILE A 20 0.91 -12.23 2.08
CA ILE A 20 2.29 -12.10 1.64
C ILE A 20 2.51 -12.94 0.39
N SER A 21 3.04 -12.28 -0.63
CA SER A 21 3.43 -12.86 -1.91
C SER A 21 4.48 -11.97 -2.55
N ASP A 22 5.18 -12.50 -3.55
CA ASP A 22 6.16 -11.71 -4.30
C ASP A 22 5.48 -10.56 -5.06
N ASP A 23 4.23 -10.72 -5.46
CA ASP A 23 3.43 -9.67 -6.08
C ASP A 23 3.14 -8.52 -5.12
N ILE A 24 2.78 -8.81 -3.86
CA ILE A 24 2.59 -7.78 -2.83
C ILE A 24 3.89 -7.06 -2.51
N ARG A 25 5.03 -7.76 -2.49
CA ARG A 25 6.36 -7.13 -2.31
C ARG A 25 6.75 -6.23 -3.47
N ALA A 26 6.48 -6.68 -4.70
CA ALA A 26 6.70 -5.88 -5.91
C ALA A 26 5.81 -4.63 -5.91
N PHE A 27 4.52 -4.79 -5.61
CA PHE A 27 3.59 -3.67 -5.47
C PHE A 27 4.04 -2.66 -4.41
N ALA A 28 4.46 -3.14 -3.24
CA ALA A 28 4.93 -2.27 -2.17
C ALA A 28 6.16 -1.45 -2.57
N SER A 29 7.10 -2.06 -3.29
CA SER A 29 8.28 -1.36 -3.84
C SER A 29 7.87 -0.24 -4.80
N GLU A 30 6.95 -0.53 -5.73
CA GLU A 30 6.43 0.48 -6.66
C GLU A 30 5.65 1.58 -5.93
N TYR A 31 4.85 1.22 -4.93
CA TYR A 31 4.10 2.17 -4.12
C TYR A 31 5.03 3.16 -3.38
N GLN A 32 6.18 2.72 -2.88
CA GLN A 32 7.20 3.63 -2.32
C GLN A 32 7.72 4.62 -3.35
N ILE A 33 8.00 4.16 -4.57
CA ILE A 33 8.47 5.03 -5.66
C ILE A 33 7.39 6.06 -6.01
N LEU A 34 6.12 5.67 -6.02
CA LEU A 34 5.01 6.58 -6.29
C LEU A 34 4.87 7.66 -5.21
N ILE A 35 4.96 7.28 -3.93
CA ILE A 35 4.97 8.25 -2.82
C ILE A 35 6.18 9.17 -2.93
N GLY A 36 7.37 8.62 -3.19
CA GLY A 36 8.61 9.38 -3.31
C GLY A 36 8.61 10.40 -4.46
N ASN A 37 7.82 10.13 -5.52
CA ASN A 37 7.57 11.06 -6.63
C ASN A 37 6.41 12.04 -6.36
N GLU A 38 5.94 12.11 -5.12
CA GLU A 38 4.87 13.00 -4.66
C GLU A 38 3.58 12.82 -5.49
N PHE A 39 3.22 11.58 -5.79
CA PHE A 39 1.88 11.28 -6.29
C PHE A 39 0.89 11.21 -5.12
N ASP A 40 -0.28 11.81 -5.30
CA ASP A 40 -1.38 11.70 -4.34
C ASP A 40 -2.05 10.32 -4.47
N ILE A 41 -1.48 9.36 -3.76
CA ILE A 41 -1.92 7.96 -3.74
C ILE A 41 -2.10 7.50 -2.30
N SER A 42 -3.20 6.80 -2.05
CA SER A 42 -3.55 6.19 -0.77
C SER A 42 -3.81 4.70 -0.94
N LEU A 43 -3.62 3.94 0.13
CA LEU A 43 -3.80 2.48 0.16
C LEU A 43 -4.76 2.09 1.27
N LEU A 44 -5.76 1.29 0.92
CA LEU A 44 -6.69 0.62 1.82
C LEU A 44 -6.52 -0.89 1.66
N MET A 45 -6.28 -1.60 2.76
CA MET A 45 -6.07 -3.05 2.76
C MET A 45 -7.00 -3.72 3.76
N ALA A 46 -7.56 -4.86 3.37
CA ALA A 46 -8.28 -5.78 4.23
C ALA A 46 -7.60 -7.15 4.19
N GLY A 47 -7.64 -7.87 5.30
CA GLY A 47 -7.05 -9.20 5.43
C GLY A 47 -7.29 -9.78 6.82
N MET A 48 -7.03 -11.07 6.99
CA MET A 48 -7.18 -11.70 8.30
C MET A 48 -6.11 -11.15 9.27
N PRO A 49 -6.36 -11.15 10.59
CA PRO A 49 -5.38 -10.68 11.56
C PRO A 49 -4.00 -11.35 11.45
N ALA A 50 -3.96 -12.63 11.07
CA ALA A 50 -2.72 -13.37 10.85
C ALA A 50 -1.95 -12.85 9.63
N ASP A 51 -2.62 -12.62 8.51
CA ASP A 51 -1.99 -12.12 7.28
C ASP A 51 -1.48 -10.69 7.48
N ILE A 52 -2.24 -9.85 8.19
CA ILE A 52 -1.81 -8.49 8.55
C ILE A 52 -0.56 -8.54 9.46
N ALA A 53 -0.52 -9.46 10.42
CA ALA A 53 0.65 -9.64 11.28
C ALA A 53 1.88 -10.10 10.47
N GLU A 54 1.69 -10.98 9.47
CA GLU A 54 2.77 -11.38 8.58
C GLU A 54 3.32 -10.17 7.82
N VAL A 55 2.45 -9.35 7.22
CA VAL A 55 2.81 -8.11 6.50
C VAL A 55 3.56 -7.12 7.41
N GLN A 56 3.24 -7.03 8.70
CA GLN A 56 3.98 -6.18 9.65
C GLN A 56 5.42 -6.62 9.86
N ASN A 57 5.66 -7.93 9.85
CA ASN A 57 6.95 -8.51 10.18
C ASN A 57 7.87 -8.63 8.96
N ASP A 58 7.36 -8.48 7.75
CA ASP A 58 8.17 -8.48 6.53
C ASP A 58 8.83 -7.11 6.32
N HIS A 59 10.16 -7.11 6.33
CA HIS A 59 10.97 -5.89 6.25
C HIS A 59 10.73 -5.07 4.97
N ALA A 60 10.36 -5.70 3.85
CA ALA A 60 10.13 -5.02 2.59
C ALA A 60 8.81 -4.22 2.60
N ILE A 61 7.82 -4.66 3.38
CA ILE A 61 6.44 -4.15 3.32
C ILE A 61 5.94 -3.54 4.64
N SER A 62 6.68 -3.67 5.74
CA SER A 62 6.38 -3.08 7.06
C SER A 62 6.06 -1.58 7.03
N PHE A 63 6.60 -0.84 6.05
CA PHE A 63 6.33 0.59 5.88
C PHE A 63 4.87 0.89 5.49
N LEU A 64 4.20 -0.04 4.79
CA LEU A 64 2.79 0.10 4.40
C LEU A 64 1.88 0.27 5.61
N LEU A 65 2.33 -0.19 6.77
CA LEU A 65 1.56 -0.19 8.02
C LEU A 65 1.98 0.92 8.99
N ARG A 66 2.89 1.81 8.58
CA ARG A 66 3.23 3.04 9.34
C ARG A 66 2.19 4.16 9.14
N SER A 67 1.26 4.00 8.22
CA SER A 67 0.12 4.90 8.04
C SER A 67 -0.95 4.68 9.12
N ASN A 68 -1.84 5.66 9.28
CA ASN A 68 -2.97 5.54 10.21
C ASN A 68 -3.78 4.27 9.93
N ARG A 69 -4.04 3.49 10.99
CA ARG A 69 -4.83 2.25 10.94
C ARG A 69 -6.25 2.53 11.41
N ILE A 70 -7.22 2.02 10.66
CA ILE A 70 -8.61 1.94 11.09
C ILE A 70 -8.90 0.46 11.31
N GLN A 71 -9.06 0.06 12.58
CA GLN A 71 -9.53 -1.28 12.93
C GLN A 71 -11.06 -1.21 13.03
N LEU A 72 -11.75 -1.90 12.13
CA LEU A 72 -13.21 -2.04 12.13
C LEU A 72 -13.66 -3.15 13.07
#